data_AF-A0A355B7X0-F1
#
_entry.id   AF-A0A355B7X0-F1
#
_cell.length_a   1.000
_cell.length_b   1.000
_cell.length_c   1.000
_cell.angle_alpha   90.00
_cell.angle_beta   90.00
_cell.angle_gamma   90.00
#
_symmetry.space_group_name_H-M   'P 1'
#
loop_
_entity.id
_entity.type
_entity.pdbx_description
1 polymer ?
#
loop_
_entity_poly.entity_id
_entity_poly.type
_entity_poly.pdbx_seq_one_letter_code
_entity_poly.pdbx_strand_id
1 'polypeptide(L)'
;KKASELNTLESAVLVGMLTNPSRYNPRRFEERSTIRRNVVLKQMVRNNHLSEEKYNQLKIKPIKLDFKLENHNDGIATYFREYLRDYLKKWAKENPDDEGNVYDIHRDGLKIYTTIDSKMQNYAEEAVSEHLKNLQVKFFELSKGKKNAPFVNLTDQETEGIIKRAMKNSERWRILEKDGKTEDEIIKSFDVKAKMKIFTWNGEQDTLMTPKDSILYYKHFLQTGFMAMEPQTGHIKAWVGGINQKYFQYDHVGQGARQVGSTFKPFVYATAIDQLGMSPCDSIIDSPFSMPKGKWGITETWTPKNSDG
;
A
#
# COMPACT_ATOMS: atom_id res chain seq x y z
N LYS A 1 0.33 5.88 -26.27
CA LYS A 1 0.35 5.70 -27.74
C LYS A 1 1.70 5.15 -28.13
N LYS A 2 1.73 4.20 -29.07
CA LYS A 2 3.01 3.79 -29.68
C LYS A 2 3.58 4.96 -30.49
N ALA A 3 4.89 5.00 -30.70
CA ALA A 3 5.54 6.06 -31.46
C ALA A 3 4.94 6.23 -32.87
N SER A 4 4.52 5.12 -33.49
CA SER A 4 3.86 5.09 -34.80
C SER A 4 2.46 5.69 -34.84
N GLU A 5 1.82 5.89 -33.68
CA GLU A 5 0.46 6.41 -33.54
C GLU A 5 0.44 7.92 -33.21
N LEU A 6 1.62 8.53 -33.06
CA LEU A 6 1.74 9.94 -32.71
C LEU A 6 1.44 10.83 -33.91
N ASN A 7 0.58 11.82 -33.70
CA ASN A 7 0.34 12.84 -34.72
C ASN A 7 1.46 13.89 -34.74
N THR A 8 1.48 14.73 -35.77
CA THR A 8 2.51 15.76 -35.98
C THR A 8 2.69 16.71 -34.79
N LEU A 9 1.61 17.07 -34.07
CA LEU A 9 1.71 17.94 -32.89
C LEU A 9 2.38 17.23 -31.73
N GLU A 10 1.98 16.00 -31.45
CA GLU A 10 2.52 15.17 -30.37
C GLU A 10 4.01 14.91 -30.61
N SER A 11 4.38 14.55 -31.84
CA SER A 11 5.77 14.35 -32.24
C SER A 11 6.60 15.64 -32.11
N ALA A 12 6.05 16.79 -32.52
CA ALA A 12 6.75 18.08 -32.40
C ALA A 12 6.98 18.51 -30.93
N VAL A 13 6.06 18.19 -30.02
CA VAL A 13 6.25 18.42 -28.58
C VAL A 13 7.40 17.56 -28.05
N LEU A 14 7.41 16.26 -28.36
CA LEU A 14 8.47 15.34 -27.89
C LEU A 14 9.86 15.74 -28.41
N VAL A 15 9.97 16.05 -29.71
CA VAL A 15 11.22 16.53 -30.31
C VAL A 15 11.66 17.85 -29.68
N GLY A 16 10.72 18.75 -29.40
CA GLY A 16 11.01 20.02 -28.73
C GLY A 16 11.60 19.83 -27.33
N MET A 17 11.11 18.83 -26.60
CA MET A 17 11.58 18.48 -25.26
C MET A 17 12.99 17.91 -25.22
N LEU A 18 13.50 17.29 -26.29
CA LEU A 18 14.85 16.70 -26.32
C LEU A 18 15.95 17.69 -25.89
N THR A 19 15.76 18.97 -26.20
CA THR A 19 16.73 20.02 -25.79
C THR A 19 16.72 20.34 -24.30
N ASN A 20 15.57 20.26 -23.64
CA ASN A 20 15.47 20.37 -22.19
C ASN A 20 14.12 19.82 -21.70
N PRO A 21 14.06 18.55 -21.27
CA PRO A 21 12.81 17.89 -20.90
C PRO A 21 12.12 18.52 -19.69
N SER A 22 12.87 19.15 -18.78
CA SER A 22 12.33 19.81 -17.59
C SER A 22 11.70 21.16 -17.93
N ARG A 23 12.39 21.98 -18.73
CA ARG A 23 11.98 23.35 -19.09
C ARG A 23 10.81 23.38 -20.06
N TYR A 24 10.75 22.44 -20.99
CA TYR A 24 9.70 22.35 -22.03
C TYR A 24 8.66 21.27 -21.73
N ASN A 25 8.58 20.81 -20.47
CA ASN A 25 7.60 19.86 -20.03
C ASN A 25 6.18 20.45 -20.17
N PRO A 26 5.29 19.90 -21.02
CA PRO A 26 3.95 20.46 -21.24
C PRO A 26 3.04 20.34 -20.00
N ARG A 27 3.31 19.41 -19.07
CA ARG A 27 2.57 19.26 -17.82
C ARG A 27 2.86 20.38 -16.83
N ARG A 28 4.10 20.87 -16.81
CA ARG A 28 4.55 21.91 -15.87
C ARG A 28 4.51 23.31 -16.47
N PHE A 29 4.82 23.41 -17.77
CA PHE A 29 5.03 24.68 -18.48
C PHE A 29 4.44 24.59 -19.89
N GLU A 30 3.11 24.53 -19.99
CA GLU A 30 2.39 24.40 -21.26
C GLU A 30 2.76 25.48 -22.28
N GLU A 31 2.85 26.74 -21.86
CA GLU A 31 3.21 27.86 -22.71
C GLU A 31 4.61 27.69 -23.32
N ARG A 32 5.61 27.36 -22.49
CA ARG A 32 6.99 27.12 -22.94
C ARG A 32 7.06 25.95 -23.90
N SER A 33 6.31 24.88 -23.62
CA SER A 33 6.23 23.70 -24.48
C SER A 33 5.59 24.05 -25.82
N THR A 34 4.54 24.87 -25.84
CA THR A 34 3.85 25.33 -27.04
C THR A 34 4.76 26.16 -27.95
N ILE A 35 5.49 27.12 -27.37
CA ILE A 35 6.48 27.92 -28.10
C ILE A 35 7.53 26.99 -28.72
N ARG A 36 8.05 26.03 -27.95
CA ARG A 36 9.09 25.11 -28.43
C ARG A 36 8.59 24.16 -29.52
N ARG A 37 7.39 23.60 -29.36
CA ARG A 37 6.70 22.81 -30.39
C ARG A 37 6.58 23.58 -31.70
N ASN A 38 6.19 24.85 -31.63
CA ASN A 38 6.02 25.69 -32.82
C ASN A 38 7.35 25.98 -33.54
N VAL A 39 8.48 26.04 -32.80
CA VAL A 39 9.81 26.09 -33.41
C VAL A 39 10.10 24.81 -34.19
N VAL A 40 9.78 23.63 -33.63
CA VAL A 40 9.95 22.35 -34.34
C VAL A 40 9.09 22.29 -35.59
N LEU A 41 7.80 22.66 -35.50
CA LEU A 41 6.92 22.71 -36.66
C LEU A 41 7.45 23.66 -37.75
N LYS A 42 8.03 24.80 -37.38
CA LYS A 42 8.63 25.73 -38.36
C LYS A 42 9.87 25.14 -39.02
N GLN A 43 10.68 24.37 -38.28
CA GLN A 43 11.79 23.63 -38.86
C GLN A 43 11.32 22.52 -39.81
N MET A 44 10.21 21.85 -39.52
CA MET A 44 9.61 20.89 -40.46
C MET A 44 9.21 21.55 -41.77
N VAL A 45 8.68 22.78 -41.73
CA VAL A 45 8.39 23.54 -42.96
C VAL A 45 9.66 23.86 -43.74
N ARG A 46 10.70 24.35 -43.06
CA ARG A 46 11.99 24.68 -43.70
C ARG A 46 12.64 23.49 -44.40
N ASN A 47 12.41 22.28 -43.90
CA ASN A 47 12.94 21.04 -44.45
C ASN A 47 11.93 20.29 -45.35
N ASN A 48 10.88 20.95 -45.83
CA ASN A 48 9.87 20.39 -46.74
C ASN A 48 9.10 19.16 -46.20
N HIS A 49 9.03 19.00 -44.88
CA HIS A 49 8.26 17.93 -44.21
C HIS A 49 6.86 18.39 -43.76
N LEU A 50 6.54 19.68 -43.87
CA LEU A 50 5.25 20.27 -43.52
C LEU A 50 4.97 21.47 -44.43
N SER A 51 3.74 21.66 -44.92
CA SER A 51 3.40 22.87 -45.68
C SER A 51 3.19 24.07 -44.74
N GLU A 52 3.43 25.29 -45.26
CA GLU A 52 3.20 26.53 -44.49
C GLU A 52 1.73 26.69 -44.08
N GLU A 53 0.78 26.25 -44.93
CA GLU A 53 -0.65 26.22 -44.60
C GLU A 53 -0.92 25.31 -43.40
N LYS A 54 -0.35 24.09 -43.41
CA LYS A 54 -0.54 23.14 -42.32
C LYS A 54 0.12 23.63 -41.03
N TYR A 55 1.28 24.29 -41.14
CA TYR A 55 1.92 24.94 -40.00
C TYR A 55 1.00 25.97 -39.34
N ASN A 56 0.38 26.87 -40.11
CA ASN A 56 -0.51 27.89 -39.57
C ASN A 56 -1.74 27.27 -38.88
N GLN A 57 -2.30 26.19 -39.44
CA GLN A 57 -3.38 25.43 -38.81
C GLN A 57 -2.96 24.72 -37.51
N LEU A 58 -1.75 24.16 -37.46
CA LEU A 58 -1.25 23.39 -36.32
C LEU A 58 -0.76 24.29 -35.18
N LYS A 59 -0.14 25.43 -35.50
CA LYS A 59 0.44 26.38 -34.54
C LYS A 59 -0.56 26.84 -33.47
N ILE A 60 -1.82 27.04 -33.86
CA ILE A 60 -2.89 27.53 -32.98
C ILE A 60 -3.55 26.44 -32.14
N LYS A 61 -3.30 25.15 -32.43
CA LYS A 61 -3.93 24.07 -31.69
C LYS A 61 -3.33 23.93 -30.29
N PRO A 62 -4.14 23.75 -29.24
CA PRO A 62 -3.63 23.55 -27.88
C PRO A 62 -2.94 22.19 -27.74
N ILE A 63 -2.07 22.06 -26.73
CA ILE A 63 -1.49 20.77 -26.37
C ILE A 63 -2.52 20.01 -25.54
N LYS A 64 -3.08 18.93 -26.09
CA LYS A 64 -3.94 18.01 -25.33
C LYS A 64 -3.09 16.91 -24.72
N LEU A 65 -3.04 16.86 -23.39
CA LEU A 65 -2.32 15.82 -22.64
C LEU A 65 -3.29 14.71 -22.24
N ASP A 66 -3.07 13.51 -22.76
CA ASP A 66 -3.59 12.26 -22.18
C ASP A 66 -2.47 11.61 -21.35
N PHE A 67 -2.17 12.25 -20.22
CA PHE A 67 -1.08 11.84 -19.34
C PHE A 67 -1.62 10.92 -18.24
N LYS A 68 -1.24 9.65 -18.31
CA LYS A 68 -1.50 8.66 -17.26
C LYS A 68 -0.20 8.46 -16.50
N LEU A 69 -0.20 8.85 -15.23
CA LEU A 69 0.93 8.58 -14.36
C LEU A 69 0.83 7.11 -13.95
N GLU A 70 1.76 6.28 -14.41
CA GLU A 70 1.90 4.93 -13.84
C GLU A 70 2.45 5.09 -12.43
N ASN A 71 1.56 4.97 -11.46
CA ASN A 71 1.89 5.00 -10.05
C ASN A 71 1.96 3.57 -9.52
N HIS A 72 2.99 3.27 -8.74
CA HIS A 72 3.12 1.95 -8.11
C HIS A 72 1.97 1.65 -7.13
N ASN A 73 1.29 2.69 -6.64
CA ASN A 73 0.15 2.58 -5.73
C ASN A 73 -1.22 2.46 -6.44
N ASP A 74 -1.26 2.44 -7.77
CA ASP A 74 -2.52 2.38 -8.54
C ASP A 74 -2.71 0.99 -9.17
N GLY A 75 -3.96 0.58 -9.37
CA GLY A 75 -4.36 -0.74 -9.91
C GLY A 75 -4.45 -1.85 -8.84
N ILE A 76 -4.53 -3.11 -9.28
CA ILE A 76 -4.77 -4.28 -8.40
C ILE A 76 -3.48 -4.87 -7.76
N ALA A 77 -3.59 -5.54 -6.63
CA ALA A 77 -2.50 -6.26 -5.96
C ALA A 77 -1.31 -5.37 -5.58
N THR A 78 -1.54 -4.13 -5.17
CA THR A 78 -0.44 -3.18 -4.93
C THR A 78 0.49 -3.65 -3.80
N TYR A 79 -0.07 -4.26 -2.73
CA TYR A 79 0.70 -4.92 -1.66
C TYR A 79 1.60 -6.03 -2.19
N PHE A 80 1.05 -6.92 -3.03
CA PHE A 80 1.82 -8.01 -3.64
C PHE A 80 2.94 -7.48 -4.54
N ARG A 81 2.71 -6.38 -5.26
CA ARG A 81 3.75 -5.75 -6.10
C ARG A 81 4.93 -5.22 -5.27
N GLU A 82 4.68 -4.64 -4.09
CA GLU A 82 5.77 -4.22 -3.20
C GLU A 82 6.47 -5.43 -2.56
N TYR A 83 5.72 -6.46 -2.14
CA TYR A 83 6.31 -7.73 -1.70
C TYR A 83 7.23 -8.32 -2.79
N LEU A 84 6.73 -8.37 -4.02
CA LEU A 84 7.45 -8.88 -5.19
C LEU A 84 8.68 -8.04 -5.50
N ARG A 85 8.62 -6.71 -5.33
CA ARG A 85 9.79 -5.85 -5.52
C ARG A 85 10.93 -6.26 -4.59
N ASP A 86 10.65 -6.49 -3.31
CA ASP A 86 11.68 -6.88 -2.35
C ASP A 86 12.16 -8.32 -2.57
N TYR A 87 11.27 -9.21 -2.99
CA TYR A 87 11.64 -10.55 -3.45
C TYR A 87 12.60 -10.49 -4.65
N LEU A 88 12.26 -9.71 -5.68
CA LEU A 88 13.03 -9.60 -6.92
C LEU A 88 14.41 -8.96 -6.69
N LYS A 89 14.55 -8.03 -5.74
CA LYS A 89 15.87 -7.50 -5.35
C LYS A 89 16.79 -8.59 -4.81
N LYS A 90 16.24 -9.58 -4.09
CA LYS A 90 17.02 -10.73 -3.59
C LYS A 90 17.33 -11.69 -4.74
N TRP A 91 16.30 -12.06 -5.50
CA TRP A 91 16.41 -12.93 -6.66
C TRP A 91 17.46 -12.42 -7.67
N ALA A 92 17.46 -11.13 -8.00
CA ALA A 92 18.40 -10.53 -8.95
C ALA A 92 19.87 -10.65 -8.49
N LYS A 93 20.12 -10.63 -7.18
CA LYS A 93 21.47 -10.83 -6.63
C LYS A 93 21.92 -12.28 -6.69
N GLU A 94 20.97 -13.20 -6.59
CA GLU A 94 21.21 -14.65 -6.60
C GLU A 94 21.24 -15.23 -8.03
N ASN A 95 20.73 -14.49 -9.00
CA ASN A 95 20.60 -14.91 -10.39
C ASN A 95 21.18 -13.82 -11.32
N PRO A 96 22.52 -13.66 -11.38
CA PRO A 96 23.14 -12.74 -12.33
C PRO A 96 22.92 -13.20 -13.77
N ASP A 97 23.15 -12.31 -14.73
CA ASP A 97 23.15 -12.64 -16.15
C ASP A 97 24.35 -13.52 -16.56
N ASP A 98 24.40 -13.93 -17.83
CA ASP A 98 25.47 -14.77 -18.38
C ASP A 98 26.87 -14.12 -18.28
N GLU A 99 26.93 -12.80 -18.11
CA GLU A 99 28.15 -12.01 -17.95
C GLU A 99 28.51 -11.77 -16.46
N GLY A 100 27.66 -12.22 -15.52
CA GLY A 100 27.85 -12.07 -14.09
C GLY A 100 27.32 -10.75 -13.50
N ASN A 101 26.58 -9.95 -14.27
CA ASN A 101 25.99 -8.70 -13.79
C ASN A 101 24.66 -8.94 -13.06
N VAL A 102 24.41 -8.15 -12.02
CA VAL A 102 23.16 -8.16 -11.27
C VAL A 102 22.11 -7.36 -12.03
N TYR A 103 20.94 -7.96 -12.29
CA TYR A 103 19.83 -7.27 -12.94
C TYR A 103 19.35 -6.05 -12.13
N ASP A 104 19.22 -4.91 -12.80
CA ASP A 104 18.47 -3.75 -12.31
C ASP A 104 16.99 -3.94 -12.65
N ILE A 105 16.23 -4.36 -11.63
CA ILE A 105 14.79 -4.61 -11.71
C ILE A 105 13.95 -3.41 -12.17
N HIS A 106 14.53 -2.20 -12.22
CA HIS A 106 13.86 -0.99 -12.68
C HIS A 106 14.26 -0.56 -14.09
N ARG A 107 15.46 -0.93 -14.58
CA ARG A 107 16.02 -0.39 -15.82
C ARG A 107 16.17 -1.42 -16.94
N ASP A 108 16.32 -2.69 -16.60
CA ASP A 108 16.66 -3.72 -17.58
C ASP A 108 15.42 -4.23 -18.35
N GLY A 109 14.25 -3.67 -18.08
CA GLY A 109 13.04 -3.97 -18.85
C GLY A 109 12.49 -5.38 -18.62
N LEU A 110 12.79 -5.99 -17.47
CA LEU A 110 12.30 -7.32 -17.08
C LEU A 110 10.77 -7.39 -17.15
N LYS A 111 10.26 -8.51 -17.68
CA LYS A 111 8.83 -8.83 -17.68
C LYS A 111 8.55 -9.95 -16.69
N ILE A 112 7.90 -9.60 -15.57
CA ILE A 112 7.57 -10.57 -14.53
C ILE A 112 6.12 -11.02 -14.69
N TYR A 113 5.91 -12.30 -14.95
CA TYR A 113 4.61 -12.95 -14.97
C TYR A 113 4.36 -13.61 -13.62
N THR A 114 3.23 -13.32 -12.98
CA THR A 114 2.94 -13.79 -11.62
C THR A 114 1.76 -14.76 -11.63
N THR A 115 1.54 -15.43 -10.50
CA THR A 115 0.44 -16.37 -10.32
C THR A 115 -0.89 -15.72 -9.94
N ILE A 116 -0.90 -14.40 -9.74
CA ILE A 116 -2.10 -13.64 -9.36
C ILE A 116 -3.15 -13.78 -10.46
N ASP A 117 -4.33 -14.24 -10.06
CA ASP A 117 -5.50 -14.20 -10.91
C ASP A 117 -6.16 -12.83 -10.75
N SER A 118 -6.23 -12.06 -11.83
CA SER A 118 -6.73 -10.69 -11.79
C SER A 118 -8.20 -10.59 -11.39
N LYS A 119 -9.03 -11.61 -11.70
CA LYS A 119 -10.44 -11.63 -11.29
C LYS A 119 -10.56 -11.91 -9.80
N MET A 120 -9.86 -12.93 -9.31
CA MET A 120 -9.84 -13.26 -7.87
C MET A 120 -9.28 -12.11 -7.04
N GLN A 121 -8.22 -11.45 -7.51
CA GLN A 121 -7.66 -10.29 -6.85
C GLN A 121 -8.68 -9.16 -6.70
N ASN A 122 -9.42 -8.83 -7.77
CA ASN A 122 -10.46 -7.80 -7.71
C ASN A 122 -11.53 -8.15 -6.67
N TYR A 123 -12.02 -9.39 -6.68
CA TYR A 123 -13.01 -9.83 -5.68
C TYR A 123 -12.47 -9.78 -4.25
N ALA A 124 -11.19 -10.13 -4.05
CA ALA A 124 -10.57 -10.06 -2.74
C ALA A 124 -10.48 -8.62 -2.22
N GLU A 125 -10.05 -7.67 -3.06
CA GLU A 125 -9.97 -6.25 -2.71
C GLU A 125 -11.35 -5.65 -2.43
N GLU A 126 -12.34 -5.98 -3.27
CA GLU A 126 -13.73 -5.55 -3.10
C GLU A 126 -14.33 -6.08 -1.80
N ALA A 127 -14.19 -7.38 -1.53
CA ALA A 127 -14.71 -8.02 -0.33
C ALA A 127 -14.09 -7.43 0.95
N VAL A 128 -12.77 -7.21 0.95
CA VAL A 128 -12.08 -6.55 2.07
C VAL A 128 -12.59 -5.13 2.26
N SER A 129 -12.70 -4.36 1.17
CA SER A 129 -13.14 -2.97 1.21
C SER A 129 -14.58 -2.84 1.74
N GLU A 130 -15.51 -3.64 1.22
CA GLU A 130 -16.91 -3.62 1.64
C GLU A 130 -17.05 -4.04 3.11
N HIS A 131 -16.42 -5.15 3.49
CA HIS A 131 -16.55 -5.68 4.84
C HIS A 131 -15.95 -4.74 5.89
N LEU A 132 -14.72 -4.25 5.67
CA LEU A 132 -14.07 -3.36 6.62
C LEU A 132 -14.71 -1.97 6.67
N LYS A 133 -15.23 -1.44 5.55
CA LYS A 133 -16.01 -0.20 5.57
C LYS A 133 -17.19 -0.29 6.54
N ASN A 134 -17.94 -1.40 6.49
CA ASN A 134 -19.08 -1.64 7.37
C ASN A 134 -18.65 -1.81 8.84
N LEU A 135 -17.57 -2.56 9.10
CA LEU A 135 -17.04 -2.72 10.45
C LEU A 135 -16.48 -1.42 11.02
N GLN A 136 -15.87 -0.58 10.18
CA GLN A 136 -15.28 0.67 10.61
C GLN A 136 -16.34 1.64 11.15
N VAL A 137 -17.55 1.66 10.58
CA VAL A 137 -18.67 2.45 11.09
C VAL A 137 -19.00 2.06 12.53
N LYS A 138 -19.21 0.76 12.78
CA LYS A 138 -19.48 0.23 14.13
C LYS A 138 -18.32 0.51 15.10
N PHE A 139 -17.09 0.40 14.62
CA PHE A 139 -15.91 0.67 15.44
C PHE A 139 -15.85 2.14 15.90
N PHE A 140 -16.16 3.08 15.01
CA PHE A 140 -16.24 4.50 15.37
C PHE A 140 -17.38 4.78 16.35
N GLU A 141 -18.54 4.15 16.17
CA GLU A 141 -19.67 4.26 17.12
C GLU A 141 -19.27 3.77 18.52
N LEU A 142 -18.64 2.60 18.60
CA LEU A 142 -18.14 2.03 19.86
C LEU A 142 -16.99 2.83 20.49
N SER A 143 -16.29 3.63 19.70
CA SER A 143 -15.18 4.48 20.15
C SER A 143 -15.67 5.84 20.67
N LYS A 144 -16.89 6.25 20.30
CA LYS A 144 -17.43 7.55 20.65
C LYS A 144 -17.55 7.71 22.17
N GLY A 145 -17.03 8.81 22.69
CA GLY A 145 -17.06 9.14 24.13
C GLY A 145 -16.03 8.42 24.99
N LYS A 146 -15.23 7.49 24.44
CA LYS A 146 -14.12 6.87 25.16
C LYS A 146 -12.89 7.77 25.14
N LYS A 147 -12.40 8.16 26.32
CA LYS A 147 -11.26 9.08 26.48
C LYS A 147 -9.98 8.59 25.78
N ASN A 148 -9.70 7.28 25.82
CA ASN A 148 -8.48 6.68 25.27
C ASN A 148 -8.69 5.98 23.92
N ALA A 149 -9.82 6.19 23.22
CA ALA A 149 -10.04 5.56 21.92
C ALA A 149 -8.94 5.95 20.91
N PRO A 150 -8.48 5.01 20.05
CA PRO A 150 -8.97 3.65 19.84
C PRO A 150 -8.28 2.60 20.74
N PHE A 151 -7.49 3.02 21.72
CA PHE A 151 -6.69 2.15 22.56
C PHE A 151 -7.54 1.50 23.66
N VAL A 152 -7.31 0.21 23.88
CA VAL A 152 -8.03 -0.61 24.87
C VAL A 152 -6.98 -1.30 25.74
N ASN A 153 -7.22 -1.33 27.06
CA ASN A 153 -6.33 -1.94 28.05
C ASN A 153 -4.89 -1.36 28.04
N LEU A 154 -4.74 -0.07 27.72
CA LEU A 154 -3.48 0.67 27.82
C LEU A 154 -3.61 1.82 28.82
N THR A 155 -2.54 2.08 29.55
CA THR A 155 -2.39 3.26 30.41
C THR A 155 -2.21 4.53 29.57
N ASP A 156 -2.51 5.69 30.17
CA ASP A 156 -2.32 6.99 29.51
C ASP A 156 -0.85 7.19 29.06
N GLN A 157 0.12 6.73 29.86
CA GLN A 157 1.55 6.81 29.54
C GLN A 157 1.94 5.94 28.34
N GLU A 158 1.38 4.74 28.22
CA GLU A 158 1.61 3.86 27.05
C GLU A 158 1.02 4.47 25.79
N THR A 159 -0.19 5.03 25.87
CA THR A 159 -0.81 5.75 24.77
C THR A 159 0.06 6.93 24.32
N GLU A 160 0.52 7.76 25.25
CA GLU A 160 1.42 8.88 24.93
C GLU A 160 2.70 8.41 24.24
N GLY A 161 3.27 7.30 24.70
CA GLY A 161 4.43 6.66 24.07
C GLY A 161 4.16 6.25 22.61
N ILE A 162 2.99 5.69 22.32
CA ILE A 162 2.57 5.31 20.96
C ILE A 162 2.44 6.55 20.07
N ILE A 163 1.78 7.61 20.55
CA ILE A 163 1.60 8.84 19.79
C ILE A 163 2.94 9.53 19.55
N LYS A 164 3.80 9.65 20.57
CA LYS A 164 5.13 10.25 20.44
C LYS A 164 5.99 9.49 19.42
N ARG A 165 5.94 8.16 19.42
CA ARG A 165 6.65 7.34 18.42
C ARG A 165 6.11 7.60 17.01
N ALA A 166 4.79 7.69 16.85
CA ALA A 166 4.18 8.01 15.57
C ALA A 166 4.56 9.42 15.07
N MET A 167 4.69 10.39 15.97
CA MET A 167 5.20 11.73 15.63
C MET A 167 6.64 11.67 15.12
N LYS A 168 7.54 10.99 15.86
CA LYS A 168 8.96 10.85 15.48
C LYS A 168 9.16 10.15 14.14
N ASN A 169 8.31 9.18 13.82
CA ASN A 169 8.39 8.44 12.56
C ASN A 169 7.76 9.17 11.36
N SER A 170 7.20 10.36 11.55
CA SER A 170 6.54 11.10 10.47
C SER A 170 7.53 11.92 9.63
N GLU A 171 7.24 12.10 8.34
CA GLU A 171 8.07 12.94 7.46
C GLU A 171 8.12 14.39 7.95
N ARG A 172 7.07 14.87 8.61
CA ARG A 172 7.03 16.20 9.23
C ARG A 172 8.15 16.36 10.26
N TRP A 173 8.32 15.36 11.13
CA TRP A 173 9.38 15.38 12.14
C TRP A 173 10.75 15.43 11.48
N ARG A 174 10.98 14.53 10.50
CA ARG A 174 12.24 14.44 9.76
C ARG A 174 12.62 15.74 9.05
N ILE A 175 11.66 16.43 8.45
CA ILE A 175 11.89 17.73 7.79
C ILE A 175 12.28 18.80 8.82
N LEU A 176 11.51 18.96 9.89
CA LEU A 176 11.76 20.00 10.89
C LEU A 176 13.06 19.77 11.68
N GLU A 177 13.39 18.51 11.96
CA GLU A 177 14.66 18.13 12.56
C GLU A 177 15.84 18.50 11.63
N LYS A 178 15.71 18.23 10.32
CA LYS A 178 16.70 18.65 9.33
C LYS A 178 16.83 20.17 9.21
N ASP A 179 15.74 20.89 9.44
CA ASP A 179 15.71 22.36 9.49
C ASP A 179 16.25 22.93 10.82
N GLY A 180 16.76 22.09 11.73
CA GLY A 180 17.41 22.49 12.97
C GLY A 180 16.46 22.88 14.11
N LYS A 181 15.18 22.47 14.04
CA LYS A 181 14.20 22.71 15.12
C LYS A 181 14.45 21.80 16.32
N THR A 182 14.18 22.33 17.51
CA THR A 182 14.26 21.57 18.77
C THR A 182 13.08 20.59 18.90
N GLU A 183 13.24 19.52 19.70
CA GLU A 183 12.17 18.52 19.92
C GLU A 183 10.86 19.18 20.41
N ASP A 184 10.95 20.16 21.32
CA ASP A 184 9.78 20.85 21.87
C ASP A 184 9.04 21.70 20.83
N GLU A 185 9.77 22.38 19.93
CA GLU A 185 9.17 23.13 18.82
C GLU A 185 8.48 22.19 17.83
N ILE A 186 9.11 21.05 17.54
CA ILE A 186 8.54 20.05 16.65
C ILE A 186 7.25 19.51 17.25
N ILE A 187 7.24 19.12 18.53
CA ILE A 187 6.06 18.62 19.23
C ILE A 187 4.93 19.65 19.18
N LYS A 188 5.19 20.92 19.50
CA LYS A 188 4.19 22.00 19.41
C LYS A 188 3.60 22.15 18.01
N SER A 189 4.38 21.87 16.96
CA SER A 189 3.90 21.94 15.57
C SER A 189 2.81 20.90 15.23
N PHE A 190 2.67 19.84 16.04
CA PHE A 190 1.63 18.81 15.86
C PHE A 190 0.27 19.21 16.41
N ASP A 191 0.21 20.28 17.22
CA ASP A 191 -1.05 20.85 17.74
C ASP A 191 -1.55 22.03 16.87
N VAL A 192 -0.79 22.41 15.84
CA VAL A 192 -1.17 23.48 14.90
C VAL A 192 -1.91 22.88 13.71
N LYS A 193 -3.11 23.40 13.42
CA LYS A 193 -3.91 22.97 12.27
C LYS A 193 -3.18 23.19 10.95
N ALA A 194 -3.16 22.17 10.10
CA ALA A 194 -2.59 22.22 8.76
C ALA A 194 -3.57 21.66 7.75
N LYS A 195 -3.56 22.23 6.54
CA LYS A 195 -4.30 21.64 5.41
C LYS A 195 -3.62 20.33 5.04
N MET A 196 -4.39 19.26 4.96
CA MET A 196 -3.89 17.94 4.59
C MET A 196 -4.96 17.13 3.90
N LYS A 197 -4.54 16.08 3.20
CA LYS A 197 -5.43 15.14 2.55
C LYS A 197 -5.38 13.80 3.28
N ILE A 198 -6.55 13.30 3.69
CA ILE A 198 -6.68 12.08 4.47
C ILE A 198 -7.41 10.98 3.70
N PHE A 199 -7.13 9.73 4.06
CA PHE A 199 -7.89 8.58 3.59
C PHE A 199 -9.28 8.54 4.23
N THR A 200 -10.29 8.21 3.43
CA THR A 200 -11.61 7.77 3.89
C THR A 200 -12.07 6.59 3.03
N TRP A 201 -13.04 5.82 3.53
CA TRP A 201 -13.67 4.74 2.75
C TRP A 201 -14.49 5.23 1.54
N ASN A 202 -14.62 6.55 1.34
CA ASN A 202 -15.26 7.16 0.17
C ASN A 202 -14.23 7.86 -0.75
N GLY A 203 -12.93 7.64 -0.50
CA GLY A 203 -11.84 8.28 -1.22
C GLY A 203 -11.09 9.31 -0.38
N GLU A 204 -10.15 10.00 -1.01
CA GLU A 204 -9.36 11.01 -0.33
C GLU A 204 -10.18 12.26 -0.03
N GLN A 205 -10.03 12.82 1.17
CA GLN A 205 -10.72 14.03 1.58
C GLN A 205 -9.72 15.08 2.05
N ASP A 206 -9.84 16.30 1.51
CA ASP A 206 -9.10 17.45 2.02
C ASP A 206 -9.72 17.92 3.34
N THR A 207 -8.86 18.19 4.31
CA THR A 207 -9.26 18.57 5.67
C THR A 207 -8.31 19.59 6.28
N LEU A 208 -8.77 20.25 7.33
CA LEU A 208 -8.00 21.16 8.17
C LEU A 208 -8.01 20.63 9.61
N MET A 209 -6.99 19.88 9.99
CA MET A 209 -6.85 19.28 11.32
C MET A 209 -5.40 19.37 11.81
N THR A 210 -5.18 19.04 13.08
CA THR A 210 -3.82 18.99 13.62
C THR A 210 -3.14 17.68 13.17
N PRO A 211 -1.81 17.68 12.93
CA PRO A 211 -1.07 16.44 12.67
C PRO A 211 -1.25 15.37 13.76
N LYS A 212 -1.45 15.79 15.02
CA LYS A 212 -1.74 14.87 16.13
C LYS A 212 -3.10 14.18 15.96
N ASP A 213 -4.15 14.94 15.62
CA ASP A 213 -5.48 14.39 15.34
C ASP A 213 -5.44 13.44 14.14
N SER A 214 -4.62 13.76 13.12
CA SER A 214 -4.40 12.90 11.96
C SER A 214 -3.79 11.56 12.36
N ILE A 215 -2.74 11.56 13.20
CA ILE A 215 -2.16 10.32 13.74
C ILE A 215 -3.25 9.51 14.45
N LEU A 216 -4.00 10.14 15.35
CA LEU A 216 -5.05 9.47 16.11
C LEU A 216 -6.14 8.89 15.19
N TYR A 217 -6.55 9.65 14.18
CA TYR A 217 -7.49 9.23 13.15
C TYR A 217 -7.01 7.96 12.43
N TYR A 218 -5.76 7.92 11.98
CA TYR A 218 -5.19 6.73 11.33
C TYR A 218 -5.05 5.53 12.27
N LYS A 219 -4.91 5.74 13.59
CA LYS A 219 -4.93 4.66 14.58
C LYS A 219 -6.31 4.01 14.75
N HIS A 220 -7.38 4.67 14.33
CA HIS A 220 -8.72 4.09 14.40
C HIS A 220 -9.04 3.12 13.26
N PHE A 221 -8.20 3.05 12.21
CA PHE A 221 -8.50 2.17 11.08
C PHE A 221 -8.24 0.71 11.42
N LEU A 222 -9.29 -0.09 11.30
CA LEU A 222 -9.19 -1.53 11.30
C LEU A 222 -8.34 -1.98 10.11
N GLN A 223 -7.48 -2.97 10.34
CA GLN A 223 -6.61 -3.54 9.33
C GLN A 223 -6.94 -5.01 9.12
N THR A 224 -6.60 -5.54 7.96
CA THR A 224 -6.76 -6.96 7.64
C THR A 224 -5.67 -7.43 6.68
N GLY A 225 -5.46 -8.74 6.64
CA GLY A 225 -4.73 -9.43 5.58
C GLY A 225 -5.63 -10.51 5.00
N PHE A 226 -5.63 -10.65 3.67
CA PHE A 226 -6.31 -11.72 2.97
C PHE A 226 -5.39 -12.31 1.91
N MET A 227 -5.33 -13.64 1.84
CA MET A 227 -4.56 -14.36 0.83
C MET A 227 -5.34 -15.59 0.39
N ALA A 228 -5.34 -15.85 -0.92
CA ALA A 228 -5.87 -17.07 -1.49
C ALA A 228 -4.77 -17.76 -2.30
N MET A 229 -4.63 -19.07 -2.11
CA MET A 229 -3.68 -19.90 -2.84
C MET A 229 -4.34 -21.20 -3.33
N GLU A 230 -3.76 -21.77 -4.37
CA GLU A 230 -4.06 -23.12 -4.85
C GLU A 230 -3.30 -24.15 -3.99
N PRO A 231 -3.98 -25.01 -3.21
CA PRO A 231 -3.31 -25.90 -2.26
C PRO A 231 -2.35 -26.91 -2.90
N GLN A 232 -2.65 -27.37 -4.12
CA GLN A 232 -1.87 -28.40 -4.81
C GLN A 232 -0.53 -27.89 -5.34
N THR A 233 -0.47 -26.60 -5.71
CA THR A 233 0.72 -26.00 -6.36
C THR A 233 1.40 -24.97 -5.47
N GLY A 234 0.70 -24.45 -4.45
CA GLY A 234 1.14 -23.29 -3.66
C GLY A 234 1.03 -21.96 -4.41
N HIS A 235 0.45 -21.93 -5.61
CA HIS A 235 0.31 -20.69 -6.37
C HIS A 235 -0.63 -19.71 -5.67
N ILE A 236 -0.11 -18.52 -5.36
CA ILE A 236 -0.88 -17.42 -4.80
C ILE A 236 -1.76 -16.82 -5.91
N LYS A 237 -3.08 -16.81 -5.71
CA LYS A 237 -4.05 -16.30 -6.67
C LYS A 237 -4.56 -14.90 -6.31
N ALA A 238 -4.63 -14.58 -5.02
CA ALA A 238 -4.99 -13.25 -4.55
C ALA A 238 -4.22 -12.89 -3.27
N TRP A 239 -3.90 -11.61 -3.11
CA TRP A 239 -3.12 -11.06 -2.01
C TRP A 239 -3.55 -9.64 -1.68
N VAL A 240 -4.12 -9.44 -0.50
CA VAL A 240 -4.54 -8.14 0.03
C VAL A 240 -3.85 -7.95 1.37
N GLY A 241 -2.78 -7.16 1.36
CA GLY A 241 -1.95 -6.90 2.54
C GLY A 241 -2.51 -5.84 3.50
N GLY A 242 -3.61 -5.18 3.15
CA GLY A 242 -4.18 -4.10 3.95
C GLY A 242 -5.27 -3.35 3.19
N ILE A 243 -5.80 -2.29 3.81
CA ILE A 243 -6.98 -1.57 3.30
C ILE A 243 -6.67 -0.56 2.19
N ASN A 244 -5.47 0.01 2.21
CA ASN A 244 -5.02 0.96 1.20
C ASN A 244 -3.51 1.17 1.30
N GLN A 245 -2.75 0.71 0.32
CA GLN A 245 -1.29 0.78 0.38
C GLN A 245 -0.74 2.22 0.37
N LYS A 246 -1.48 3.14 -0.28
CA LYS A 246 -1.40 4.61 -0.15
C LYS A 246 -0.94 5.05 1.24
N TYR A 247 -1.78 4.66 2.19
CA TYR A 247 -1.80 5.19 3.54
C TYR A 247 -1.31 4.17 4.58
N PHE A 248 -1.40 2.88 4.26
CA PHE A 248 -1.05 1.76 5.13
C PHE A 248 -0.13 0.80 4.39
N GLN A 249 1.18 1.07 4.45
CA GLN A 249 2.18 0.30 3.70
C GLN A 249 2.55 -1.05 4.35
N TYR A 250 2.14 -1.26 5.61
CA TYR A 250 2.41 -2.52 6.31
C TYR A 250 1.59 -3.66 5.72
N ASP A 251 2.26 -4.74 5.35
CA ASP A 251 1.64 -5.92 4.74
C ASP A 251 1.27 -6.97 5.81
N HIS A 252 -0.03 -7.08 6.06
CA HIS A 252 -0.60 -8.03 7.01
C HIS A 252 -0.51 -9.49 6.58
N VAL A 253 -0.33 -9.78 5.29
CA VAL A 253 -0.15 -11.16 4.81
C VAL A 253 1.31 -11.59 4.98
N GLY A 254 2.25 -10.78 4.47
CA GLY A 254 3.67 -11.15 4.45
C GLY A 254 4.41 -10.94 5.77
N GLN A 255 3.98 -10.01 6.62
CA GLN A 255 4.72 -9.58 7.81
C GLN A 255 3.92 -9.73 9.12
N GLY A 256 2.62 -9.98 9.03
CA GLY A 256 1.68 -9.92 10.15
C GLY A 256 1.65 -11.17 11.03
N ALA A 257 2.63 -11.35 11.91
CA ALA A 257 2.55 -12.40 12.94
C ALA A 257 1.43 -12.11 13.95
N ARG A 258 0.50 -13.05 14.12
CA ARG A 258 -0.65 -12.94 15.03
C ARG A 258 -0.93 -14.28 15.73
N GLN A 259 -1.58 -14.20 16.90
CA GLN A 259 -2.17 -15.39 17.52
C GLN A 259 -3.33 -15.88 16.65
N VAL A 260 -3.29 -17.17 16.28
CA VAL A 260 -4.28 -17.80 15.38
C VAL A 260 -5.56 -18.24 16.11
N GLY A 261 -5.49 -18.41 17.43
CA GLY A 261 -6.62 -18.83 18.26
C GLY A 261 -7.22 -20.16 17.81
N SER A 262 -8.55 -20.25 17.82
CA SER A 262 -9.28 -21.47 17.46
C SER A 262 -9.04 -21.98 16.05
N THR A 263 -8.48 -21.17 15.14
CA THR A 263 -8.14 -21.62 13.77
C THR A 263 -6.99 -22.65 13.76
N PHE A 264 -6.27 -22.81 14.88
CA PHE A 264 -5.26 -23.86 15.04
C PHE A 264 -5.85 -25.25 15.37
N LYS A 265 -7.09 -25.30 15.88
CA LYS A 265 -7.72 -26.53 16.36
C LYS A 265 -7.74 -27.67 15.31
N PRO A 266 -8.00 -27.42 14.00
CA PRO A 266 -7.95 -28.49 13.00
C PRO A 266 -6.62 -29.25 12.96
N PHE A 267 -5.47 -28.60 13.22
CA PHE A 267 -4.18 -29.29 13.30
C PHE A 267 -4.09 -30.20 14.53
N VAL A 268 -4.66 -29.78 15.67
CA VAL A 268 -4.73 -30.60 16.89
C VAL A 268 -5.59 -31.84 16.64
N TYR A 269 -6.75 -31.68 16.02
CA TYR A 269 -7.64 -32.79 15.67
C TYR A 269 -7.02 -33.72 14.62
N ALA A 270 -6.35 -33.17 13.61
CA ALA A 270 -5.64 -33.97 12.60
C ALA A 270 -4.56 -34.86 13.25
N THR A 271 -3.78 -34.31 14.18
CA THR A 271 -2.79 -35.08 14.95
C THR A 271 -3.42 -36.19 15.78
N ALA A 272 -4.59 -35.94 16.40
CA ALA A 272 -5.30 -36.98 17.15
C ALA A 272 -5.77 -38.14 16.24
N ILE A 273 -6.27 -37.82 15.05
CA ILE A 273 -6.67 -38.84 14.07
C ILE A 273 -5.44 -39.62 13.57
N ASP A 274 -4.39 -38.91 13.16
CA ASP A 274 -3.19 -39.50 12.55
C ASP A 274 -2.35 -40.31 13.55
N GLN A 275 -2.11 -39.78 14.75
CA GLN A 275 -1.18 -40.39 15.71
C GLN A 275 -1.87 -41.27 16.76
N LEU A 276 -3.11 -40.95 17.14
CA LEU A 276 -3.85 -41.71 18.16
C LEU A 276 -4.88 -42.65 17.55
N GLY A 277 -5.05 -42.64 16.22
CA GLY A 277 -6.03 -43.47 15.52
C GLY A 277 -7.48 -43.12 15.86
N MET A 278 -7.72 -41.92 16.39
CA MET A 278 -9.06 -41.48 16.79
C MET A 278 -9.93 -41.28 15.55
N SER A 279 -11.21 -41.63 15.68
CA SER A 279 -12.23 -41.36 14.69
C SER A 279 -12.92 -40.01 14.96
N PRO A 280 -13.38 -39.28 13.93
CA PRO A 280 -14.28 -38.14 14.12
C PRO A 280 -15.57 -38.46 14.88
N CYS A 281 -15.93 -39.75 14.99
CA CYS A 281 -17.09 -40.23 15.76
C CYS A 281 -16.78 -40.52 17.23
N ASP A 282 -15.51 -40.48 17.64
CA ASP A 282 -15.14 -40.74 19.02
C ASP A 282 -15.63 -39.61 19.93
N SER A 283 -16.17 -39.99 21.08
CA SER A 283 -16.64 -39.04 22.08
C SER A 283 -15.49 -38.59 22.98
N ILE A 284 -15.40 -37.29 23.22
CA ILE A 284 -14.43 -36.67 24.13
C ILE A 284 -15.21 -36.00 25.26
N ILE A 285 -14.73 -36.11 26.49
CA ILE A 285 -15.34 -35.47 27.64
C ILE A 285 -15.07 -33.97 27.59
N ASP A 286 -16.13 -33.17 27.50
CA ASP A 286 -16.09 -31.71 27.70
C ASP A 286 -16.49 -31.41 29.15
N SER A 287 -15.48 -31.27 30.02
CA SER A 287 -15.68 -30.99 31.45
C SER A 287 -14.56 -30.11 31.97
N PRO A 288 -14.75 -29.41 33.11
CA PRO A 288 -13.70 -28.59 33.70
C PRO A 288 -12.40 -29.37 33.89
N PHE A 289 -11.32 -28.84 33.31
CA PHE A 289 -10.01 -29.47 33.33
C PHE A 289 -8.96 -28.51 33.85
N SER A 290 -8.11 -28.97 34.77
CA SER A 290 -7.02 -28.19 35.36
C SER A 290 -5.69 -28.88 35.16
N MET A 291 -4.73 -28.14 34.60
CA MET A 291 -3.35 -28.58 34.42
C MET A 291 -2.51 -28.07 35.60
N PRO A 292 -1.99 -28.95 36.48
CA PRO A 292 -1.23 -28.52 37.66
C PRO A 292 0.12 -27.90 37.28
N LYS A 293 0.54 -26.92 38.09
CA LYS A 293 1.89 -26.34 38.07
C LYS A 293 2.98 -27.43 38.07
N GLY A 294 4.01 -27.23 37.25
CA GLY A 294 5.19 -28.10 37.20
C GLY A 294 5.07 -29.31 36.28
N LYS A 295 3.89 -29.58 35.71
CA LYS A 295 3.72 -30.52 34.59
C LYS A 295 3.67 -29.77 33.26
N TRP A 296 4.13 -30.42 32.19
CA TRP A 296 4.11 -29.89 30.80
C TRP A 296 4.72 -28.49 30.62
N GLY A 297 5.67 -28.11 31.47
CA GLY A 297 6.34 -26.81 31.40
C GLY A 297 5.52 -25.62 31.91
N ILE A 298 4.41 -25.85 32.61
CA ILE A 298 3.52 -24.77 33.07
C ILE A 298 3.97 -24.23 34.44
N THR A 299 4.11 -22.92 34.55
CA THR A 299 4.63 -22.22 35.75
C THR A 299 3.60 -22.02 36.86
N GLU A 300 2.31 -22.09 36.51
CA GLU A 300 1.16 -21.96 37.42
C GLU A 300 0.06 -22.94 37.00
N THR A 301 -0.87 -23.25 37.91
CA THR A 301 -2.00 -24.11 37.56
C THR A 301 -2.88 -23.40 36.52
N TRP A 302 -3.13 -24.05 35.40
CA TRP A 302 -3.92 -23.48 34.30
C TRP A 302 -5.25 -24.24 34.14
N THR A 303 -6.35 -23.50 34.22
CA THR A 303 -7.71 -24.02 34.08
C THR A 303 -8.40 -23.30 32.92
N PRO A 304 -8.29 -23.81 31.68
CA PRO A 304 -8.99 -23.22 30.54
C PRO A 304 -10.51 -23.28 30.72
N LYS A 305 -11.20 -22.33 30.08
CA LYS A 305 -12.67 -22.27 30.01
C LYS A 305 -13.11 -22.19 28.56
N ASN A 306 -14.31 -22.70 28.28
CA ASN A 306 -14.97 -22.50 27.00
C ASN A 306 -15.41 -21.04 26.86
N SER A 307 -15.68 -20.61 25.63
CA SER A 307 -15.99 -19.20 25.34
C SER A 307 -17.32 -18.73 25.91
N ASP A 308 -18.22 -19.66 26.22
CA ASP A 308 -19.56 -19.47 26.78
C ASP A 308 -19.63 -19.50 28.31
N GLY A 309 -18.53 -19.84 28.99
CA GLY A 309 -18.41 -19.85 30.45
C GLY A 309 -18.50 -21.23 31.07
#